data_AF-A0A316UNS2-F1
#
_entry.id   AF-A0A316UNS2-F1
#
_cell.length_a   1.000
_cell.length_b   1.000
_cell.length_c   1.000
_cell.angle_alpha   90.00
_cell.angle_beta   90.00
_cell.angle_gamma   90.00
#
_symmetry.space_group_name_H-M   'P 1'
#
loop_
_entity.id
_entity.type
_entity.pdbx_description
1 polymer ?
#
loop_
_entity_poly.entity_id
_entity_poly.type
_entity_poly.pdbx_seq_one_letter_code
_entity_poly.pdbx_strand_id
1 'polypeptide(L)' 'RAQQKRDRNAAVANKGPTSQLKANQAAMTIICNVCRQTFLQTVREPALKQHAEDKHKKV' A
#
# COMPACT_ATOMS: atom_id res chain seq x y z
N ARG A 1 -30.10 -11.93 -25.68
CA ARG A 1 -30.24 -11.11 -24.44
C ARG A 1 -29.30 -11.54 -23.29
N ALA A 2 -28.83 -12.80 -23.22
CA ALA A 2 -27.91 -13.26 -22.15
C ALA A 2 -26.46 -12.75 -22.28
N GLN A 3 -25.95 -12.54 -23.50
CA GLN A 3 -24.58 -12.06 -23.74
C GLN A 3 -24.34 -10.67 -23.15
N GLN A 4 -25.28 -9.74 -23.38
CA GLN A 4 -25.22 -8.38 -22.83
C GLN A 4 -25.22 -8.32 -21.29
N LYS A 5 -25.73 -9.35 -20.61
CA LYS A 5 -25.71 -9.45 -19.14
C LYS A 5 -24.35 -9.94 -18.64
N ARG A 6 -23.69 -10.83 -19.39
CA ARG A 6 -22.32 -11.29 -19.09
C ARG A 6 -21.28 -10.18 -19.31
N ASP A 7 -21.41 -9.43 -20.40
CA ASP A 7 -20.52 -8.28 -20.69
C ASP A 7 -20.69 -7.16 -19.66
N ARG A 8 -21.92 -6.88 -19.20
CA ARG A 8 -22.15 -5.91 -18.11
C ARG A 8 -21.55 -6.37 -16.78
N ASN A 9 -21.64 -7.66 -16.44
CA ASN A 9 -21.04 -8.17 -15.20
C ASN A 9 -19.50 -8.15 -15.26
N ALA A 10 -18.89 -8.41 -16.42
CA ALA A 10 -17.45 -8.29 -16.60
C ALA A 10 -16.97 -6.83 -16.46
N ALA A 11 -17.75 -5.86 -16.94
CA ALA A 11 -17.44 -4.43 -16.75
C ALA A 11 -17.51 -3.99 -15.27
N VAL A 12 -18.38 -4.60 -14.46
CA VAL A 12 -18.51 -4.31 -13.02
C VAL A 12 -17.45 -5.02 -12.17
N ALA A 13 -16.90 -6.14 -12.66
CA ALA A 13 -15.82 -6.88 -11.99
C ALA A 13 -14.47 -6.14 -12.01
N ASN A 14 -14.31 -5.11 -12.85
CA ASN A 14 -13.10 -4.27 -12.96
C ASN A 14 -13.11 -3.06 -12.00
N LYS A 15 -13.87 -3.13 -10.89
CA LYS A 15 -13.68 -2.16 -9.81
C LYS A 15 -12.28 -2.38 -9.25
N GLY A 16 -11.47 -1.32 -9.23
CA GLY A 16 -10.10 -1.32 -8.68
C GLY A 16 -10.02 -1.94 -7.29
N PRO A 17 -8.80 -2.17 -6.76
CA PRO A 17 -8.56 -3.06 -5.63
C PRO A 17 -9.56 -2.86 -4.49
N THR A 18 -10.56 -3.75 -4.40
CA THR A 18 -11.61 -3.71 -3.37
C THR A 18 -11.09 -4.15 -2.01
N SER A 19 -9.91 -4.78 -2.00
CA SER A 19 -9.22 -5.18 -0.79
C SER A 19 -8.39 -4.02 -0.26
N GLN A 20 -8.74 -3.56 0.95
CA GLN A 20 -7.95 -2.61 1.74
C GLN A 20 -6.47 -3.03 1.81
N LEU A 21 -6.17 -4.33 1.86
CA LEU A 21 -4.80 -4.84 1.88
C LEU A 21 -4.02 -4.48 0.61
N LYS A 22 -4.66 -4.55 -0.56
CA LYS A 22 -4.04 -4.15 -1.84
C LYS A 22 -3.86 -2.63 -1.92
N ALA A 23 -4.84 -1.87 -1.44
CA ALA A 23 -4.72 -0.42 -1.33
C ALA A 23 -3.56 -0.01 -0.40
N ASN A 24 -3.41 -0.71 0.74
CA ASN A 24 -2.31 -0.49 1.67
C ASN A 24 -0.95 -0.85 1.05
N GLN A 25 -0.85 -1.95 0.30
CA GLN A 25 0.38 -2.32 -0.41
C GLN A 25 0.78 -1.25 -1.44
N ALA A 26 -0.18 -0.72 -2.21
CA ALA A 26 0.08 0.35 -3.18
C ALA A 26 0.48 1.68 -2.50
N ALA A 27 0.07 1.90 -1.25
CA ALA A 27 0.38 3.11 -0.49
C ALA A 27 1.77 3.06 0.20
N MET A 28 2.56 1.99 0.02
CA MET A 28 3.92 1.91 0.58
C MET A 28 4.94 2.69 -0.29
N THR A 29 4.96 4.01 -0.17
CA THR A 29 5.78 4.90 -1.00
C THR A 29 7.05 5.42 -0.32
N ILE A 30 7.13 5.32 1.02
CA ILE A 30 8.26 5.82 1.79
C ILE A 30 9.28 4.69 1.97
N ILE A 31 10.56 4.92 1.65
CA ILE A 31 11.62 3.90 1.74
C ILE A 31 12.74 4.40 2.66
N CYS A 32 13.15 3.60 3.64
CA CYS A 32 14.34 3.90 4.43
C CYS A 32 15.61 3.73 3.58
N ASN A 33 16.45 4.76 3.50
CA ASN A 33 17.69 4.70 2.71
C ASN A 33 18.75 3.75 3.29
N VAL A 34 18.66 3.39 4.58
CA VAL A 34 19.65 2.54 5.25
C VAL A 34 19.32 1.05 5.07
N CYS A 35 18.10 0.63 5.44
CA CYS A 35 17.70 -0.78 5.38
C CYS A 35 16.72 -1.12 4.24
N ARG A 36 16.28 -0.13 3.45
CA ARG A 36 15.30 -0.29 2.36
C ARG A 36 13.94 -0.83 2.81
N GLN A 37 13.61 -0.71 4.09
CA GLN A 37 12.27 -1.00 4.59
C GLN A 37 11.27 0.01 4.02
N THR A 38 10.15 -0.48 3.51
CA THR A 38 9.07 0.32 2.95
C THR A 38 8.02 0.65 4.01
N PHE A 39 7.50 1.86 3.99
CA PHE A 39 6.49 2.36 4.90
C PHE A 39 5.31 2.94 4.13
N LEU A 40 4.13 2.87 4.74
CA LEU A 40 2.92 3.50 4.23
C LEU A 40 3.08 5.01 4.19
N GLN A 41 2.56 5.66 3.15
CA GLN A 41 2.56 7.11 2.99
C GLN A 41 1.89 7.84 4.18
N THR A 42 0.93 7.19 4.82
CA THR A 42 0.16 7.73 5.95
C THR A 42 0.80 7.46 7.31
N VAL A 43 2.00 6.87 7.35
CA VAL A 43 2.69 6.62 8.62
C VAL A 43 3.05 7.95 9.29
N ARG A 44 2.92 8.01 10.61
CA ARG A 44 3.24 9.23 11.37
C ARG A 44 4.75 9.42 11.49
N GLU A 45 5.19 10.67 11.45
CA GLU A 45 6.60 11.04 11.59
C GLU A 45 7.29 10.46 12.84
N PRO A 46 6.67 10.43 14.04
CA PRO A 46 7.33 9.84 15.22
C PRO A 46 7.65 8.35 15.04
N ALA A 47 6.83 7.60 14.29
CA ALA A 47 7.10 6.18 14.04
C ALA A 47 8.30 5.98 13.10
N LEU A 48 8.49 6.89 12.13
CA LEU A 48 9.68 6.88 11.25
C LEU A 48 10.94 7.26 12.02
N LYS A 49 10.85 8.24 12.92
CA LYS A 49 11.94 8.63 13.83
C LYS A 49 12.32 7.47 14.74
N GLN A 50 11.34 6.82 15.36
CA GLN A 50 11.57 5.63 16.19
C GLN A 50 12.26 4.51 15.39
N HIS A 51 11.82 4.26 14.15
CA HIS A 51 12.50 3.30 13.27
C HIS A 51 13.97 3.67 13.03
N ALA A 52 14.25 4.93 12.71
CA ALA A 52 15.61 5.40 12.48
C ALA A 52 16.47 5.29 13.74
N GLU A 53 15.93 5.65 14.89
CA GLU A 53 16.62 5.62 16.18
C GLU A 53 16.87 4.18 16.67
N ASP A 54 15.89 3.29 16.61
CA ASP A 54 16.06 1.93 17.14
C ASP A 54 16.89 1.03 16.22
N LYS A 55 16.85 1.27 14.90
CA LYS A 55 17.47 0.37 13.91
C LYS A 55 18.78 0.91 13.34
N HIS A 56 18.94 2.24 13.23
CA HIS A 56 20.07 2.86 12.52
C HIS A 56 20.89 3.80 13.38
N LYS A 57 20.50 4.03 14.64
CA LYS A 57 21.38 4.70 15.60
C LYS A 57 22.47 3.72 16.00
N LYS A 58 23.54 3.70 15.20
CA LYS A 58 24.85 3.33 15.74
C LYS A 58 25.17 4.42 16.76
N VAL A 59 25.29 3.97 18.00
CA VAL A 59 25.76 4.73 19.17
C VAL A 59 26.73 5.83 18.78
#